data_AF-A0A850P475-F1
#
_entry.id   AF-A0A850P475-F1
#
_cell.length_a   1.000
_cell.length_b   1.000
_cell.length_c   1.000
_cell.angle_alpha   90.00
_cell.angle_beta   90.00
_cell.angle_gamma   90.00
#
_symmetry.space_group_name_H-M   'P 1'
#
loop_
_entity.id
_entity.type
_entity.pdbx_description
1 polymer ?
#
loop_
_entity_poly.entity_id
_entity_poly.type
_entity_poly.pdbx_seq_one_letter_code
_entity_poly.pdbx_strand_id
1 'polypeptide(L)'
;MLDSGGESPEGRWSWLCPRPVSTLVLRQGVLKRDGVEIAQGTDVWSCIRAMLRPRSAEDLPFPGGVIGLASYEAGMRLERIASRHMSDEPELIAMLCDDFFAFDRLEKRL
;
A
#
# COMPACT_ATOMS: atom_id res chain seq x y z
N MET A 1 3.01 -0.66 -9.49
CA MET A 1 3.99 -1.74 -9.75
C MET A 1 5.02 -1.71 -8.66
N LEU A 2 5.41 -2.87 -8.13
CA LEU A 2 6.57 -3.04 -7.26
C LEU A 2 7.63 -3.79 -8.07
N ASP A 3 8.77 -3.16 -8.27
CA ASP A 3 9.90 -3.76 -8.96
C ASP A 3 11.13 -3.70 -8.07
N SER A 4 11.73 -4.86 -7.81
CA SER A 4 12.94 -4.97 -7.00
C SER A 4 14.22 -4.52 -7.73
N GLY A 5 14.17 -4.26 -9.05
CA GLY A 5 15.16 -3.45 -9.77
C GLY A 5 16.62 -3.95 -9.82
N GLY A 6 16.94 -5.12 -9.28
CA GLY A 6 18.30 -5.62 -9.15
C GLY A 6 18.49 -7.08 -9.57
N GLU A 7 19.75 -7.46 -9.79
CA GLU A 7 20.19 -8.83 -10.13
C GLU A 7 20.42 -9.71 -8.90
N SER A 8 20.22 -9.17 -7.70
CA SER A 8 20.41 -9.91 -6.46
C SER A 8 19.25 -10.89 -6.20
N PRO A 9 19.44 -11.92 -5.34
CA PRO A 9 18.36 -12.86 -4.99
C PRO A 9 17.11 -12.19 -4.40
N GLU A 10 17.28 -11.07 -3.68
CA GLU A 10 16.18 -10.24 -3.15
C GLU A 10 15.39 -9.56 -4.29
N GLY A 11 16.02 -9.43 -5.46
CA GLY A 11 15.50 -8.89 -6.71
C GLY A 11 14.58 -9.82 -7.51
N ARG A 12 14.35 -11.06 -7.05
CA ARG A 12 13.69 -12.12 -7.83
C ARG A 12 12.28 -11.77 -8.33
N TRP A 13 11.52 -11.03 -7.53
CA TRP A 13 10.09 -10.85 -7.76
C TRP A 13 9.73 -9.43 -8.18
N SER A 14 8.77 -9.30 -9.08
CA SER A 14 8.09 -8.04 -9.36
C SER A 14 6.58 -8.25 -9.32
N TRP A 15 5.83 -7.23 -8.92
CA TRP A 15 4.37 -7.29 -8.82
C TRP A 15 3.69 -6.15 -9.58
N LEU A 16 2.64 -6.50 -10.32
CA LEU A 16 1.77 -5.54 -10.98
C LEU A 16 0.32 -5.84 -10.61
N CYS A 17 -0.31 -4.92 -9.87
CA CYS A 17 -1.75 -4.88 -9.67
C CYS A 17 -2.34 -3.77 -10.55
N PRO A 18 -2.97 -4.09 -11.69
CA PRO A 18 -3.56 -3.09 -12.58
C PRO A 18 -4.92 -2.59 -12.08
N ARG A 19 -5.62 -3.38 -11.26
CA ARG A 19 -6.99 -3.10 -10.81
C ARG A 19 -7.13 -3.43 -9.32
N PRO A 20 -6.81 -2.49 -8.42
CA PRO A 20 -7.01 -2.70 -7.00
C PRO A 20 -8.51 -2.84 -6.69
N VAL A 21 -8.83 -3.71 -5.74
CA VAL A 21 -10.20 -4.01 -5.29
C VAL A 21 -10.79 -2.86 -4.48
N SER A 22 -9.96 -2.22 -3.66
CA SER A 22 -10.34 -1.08 -2.83
C SER A 22 -9.13 -0.19 -2.59
N THR A 23 -9.36 1.09 -2.38
CA THR A 23 -8.36 2.12 -2.16
C THR A 23 -8.67 2.90 -0.90
N LEU A 24 -7.63 3.29 -0.18
CA LEU A 24 -7.69 4.14 1.00
C LEU A 24 -6.67 5.26 0.83
N VAL A 25 -7.12 6.51 0.89
CA VAL A 25 -6.30 7.70 0.66
C VAL A 25 -6.47 8.66 1.84
N LEU A 26 -5.36 9.00 2.47
CA LEU A 26 -5.28 10.07 3.46
C LEU A 26 -4.64 11.28 2.83
N ARG A 27 -5.36 12.40 2.76
CA ARG A 27 -4.84 13.67 2.24
C ARG A 27 -5.32 14.79 3.14
N GLN A 28 -4.38 15.61 3.64
CA GLN A 28 -4.68 16.75 4.52
C GLN A 28 -5.58 16.36 5.70
N GLY A 29 -5.31 15.20 6.31
CA GLY A 29 -6.12 14.64 7.40
C GLY A 29 -7.51 14.10 7.02
N VAL A 30 -7.93 14.23 5.76
CA VAL A 30 -9.20 13.66 5.25
C VAL A 30 -8.94 12.25 4.74
N LEU A 31 -9.58 11.27 5.36
CA LEU A 31 -9.48 9.87 4.99
C LEU A 31 -10.63 9.49 4.06
N LYS A 32 -10.31 8.96 2.88
CA LYS A 32 -11.29 8.48 1.91
C LYS A 32 -11.06 7.02 1.57
N ARG A 33 -12.12 6.23 1.52
CA ARG A 33 -12.12 4.86 0.97
C ARG A 33 -12.94 4.83 -0.30
N ASP A 34 -12.33 4.38 -1.39
CA ASP A 34 -12.99 4.28 -2.70
C ASP A 34 -13.66 5.60 -3.13
N GLY A 35 -13.01 6.72 -2.81
CA GLY A 35 -13.50 8.08 -3.08
C GLY A 35 -14.51 8.62 -2.05
N VAL A 36 -15.02 7.78 -1.15
CA VAL A 36 -15.99 8.15 -0.11
C VAL A 36 -15.27 8.53 1.18
N GLU A 37 -15.60 9.70 1.73
CA GLU A 37 -15.02 10.16 2.99
C GLU A 37 -15.45 9.28 4.17
N ILE A 38 -14.49 8.93 5.03
CA ILE A 38 -14.70 8.21 6.27
C ILE A 38 -14.79 9.22 7.42
N ALA A 39 -15.52 8.87 8.47
CA ALA A 39 -15.69 9.70 9.66
C ALA A 39 -14.36 10.29 10.18
N GLN A 40 -14.37 11.58 10.50
CA GLN A 40 -13.20 12.28 11.04
C GLN A 40 -12.69 11.62 12.32
N GLY A 41 -11.36 11.64 12.48
CA GLY A 41 -10.69 11.01 13.62
C GLY A 41 -10.54 9.48 13.52
N THR A 42 -11.03 8.85 12.44
CA THR A 42 -10.79 7.43 12.21
C THR A 42 -9.30 7.14 12.01
N ASP A 43 -8.77 6.15 12.74
CA ASP A 43 -7.38 5.72 12.61
C ASP A 43 -7.15 5.00 11.27
N VAL A 44 -6.31 5.60 10.42
CA VAL A 44 -5.95 5.07 9.10
C VAL A 44 -5.35 3.67 9.17
N TRP A 45 -4.57 3.37 10.21
CA TRP A 45 -3.93 2.06 10.37
C TRP A 45 -4.94 0.96 10.68
N SER A 46 -5.97 1.29 11.44
CA SER A 46 -7.11 0.39 11.70
C SER A 46 -7.92 0.13 10.43
N CYS A 47 -8.10 1.14 9.57
CA CYS A 47 -8.71 0.95 8.26
C CYS A 47 -7.89 0.01 7.35
N ILE A 48 -6.56 0.19 7.30
CA ILE A 48 -5.67 -0.71 6.54
C ILE A 48 -5.78 -2.14 7.07
N ARG A 49 -5.71 -2.33 8.39
CA ARG A 49 -5.87 -3.66 9.01
C ARG A 49 -7.21 -4.30 8.65
N ALA A 50 -8.30 -3.52 8.60
CA ALA A 50 -9.61 -4.00 8.21
C ALA A 50 -9.73 -4.35 6.71
N MET A 51 -8.81 -3.87 5.86
CA MET A 51 -8.73 -4.26 4.45
C MET A 51 -7.97 -5.58 4.25
N LEU A 52 -7.14 -6.00 5.22
CA LEU A 52 -6.36 -7.23 5.11
C LEU A 52 -7.28 -8.44 5.14
N ARG A 53 -7.05 -9.37 4.20
CA ARG A 53 -7.68 -10.68 4.19
C ARG A 53 -6.78 -11.71 4.91
N PRO A 54 -7.34 -12.83 5.39
CA PRO A 54 -6.55 -13.97 5.84
C PRO A 54 -5.56 -14.42 4.75
N ARG A 55 -4.32 -14.70 5.15
CA ARG A 55 -3.26 -15.10 4.23
C ARG A 55 -3.47 -16.55 3.76
N SER A 56 -3.50 -16.79 2.45
CA SER A 56 -3.35 -18.13 1.90
C SER A 56 -1.89 -18.58 2.05
N ALA A 57 -1.68 -19.87 2.34
CA ALA A 57 -0.35 -20.47 2.33
C ALA A 57 0.05 -20.76 0.88
N GLU A 58 0.54 -19.73 0.18
CA GLU A 58 1.12 -19.84 -1.16
C GLU A 58 2.62 -19.58 -1.09
N ASP A 59 3.38 -20.19 -2.01
CA ASP A 59 4.84 -20.06 -2.11
C ASP A 59 5.31 -18.68 -2.63
N LEU A 60 4.46 -17.65 -2.54
CA LEU A 60 4.73 -16.29 -2.98
C LEU A 60 5.14 -15.39 -1.79
N PRO A 61 6.14 -14.51 -1.95
CA PRO A 61 6.51 -13.56 -0.89
C PRO A 61 5.35 -12.62 -0.54
N PHE A 62 4.54 -12.27 -1.54
CA PHE A 62 3.32 -11.49 -1.45
C PHE A 62 2.22 -12.20 -2.25
N PRO A 63 1.28 -12.89 -1.56
CA PRO A 63 0.17 -13.60 -2.19
C PRO A 63 -1.07 -12.70 -2.40
N GLY A 64 -0.89 -11.38 -2.36
CA GLY A 64 -1.99 -10.43 -2.30
C GLY A 64 -2.12 -9.75 -0.94
N GLY A 65 -2.91 -8.68 -0.90
CA GLY A 65 -3.09 -7.84 0.27
C GLY A 65 -2.89 -6.36 -0.04
N VAL A 66 -2.45 -5.58 0.94
CA VAL A 66 -2.36 -4.12 0.80
C VAL A 66 -0.98 -3.70 0.31
N ILE A 67 -0.93 -2.97 -0.81
CA ILE A 67 0.25 -2.27 -1.33
C ILE A 67 -0.03 -0.77 -1.26
N GLY A 68 0.98 0.04 -0.96
CA GLY A 68 0.76 1.46 -0.83
C GLY A 68 2.03 2.29 -0.75
N LEU A 69 1.80 3.58 -0.50
CA LEU A 69 2.83 4.57 -0.20
C LEU A 69 2.45 5.24 1.12
N ALA A 70 3.44 5.36 2.01
CA ALA A 70 3.35 6.21 3.19
C ALA A 70 4.38 7.33 3.04
N SER A 71 3.90 8.57 3.06
CA SER A 71 4.78 9.74 2.98
C SER A 71 5.55 9.92 4.29
N TYR A 72 6.59 10.74 4.23
CA TYR A 72 7.31 11.14 5.45
C TYR A 72 6.39 11.83 6.46
N GLU A 73 5.42 12.62 5.98
CA GLU A 73 4.44 13.32 6.82
C GLU A 73 3.52 12.36 7.58
N ALA A 74 3.17 11.21 6.99
CA ALA A 74 2.43 10.17 7.70
C ALA A 74 3.22 9.64 8.92
N GLY A 75 4.53 9.45 8.78
CA GLY A 75 5.42 9.07 9.88
C GLY A 75 5.51 10.16 10.96
N MET A 76 5.67 11.43 10.57
CA MET A 76 5.69 12.53 11.53
C MET A 76 4.40 12.63 12.35
N ARG A 77 3.23 12.42 11.73
CA ARG A 77 1.94 12.47 12.43
C ARG A 77 1.81 11.32 13.43
N LEU A 78 2.27 10.12 13.07
CA LEU A 78 2.30 8.98 13.99
C LEU A 78 3.10 9.32 15.26
N GLU A 79 4.22 10.02 15.10
CA GLU A 79 5.12 10.45 16.19
C GLU A 79 4.77 11.82 16.81
N ARG A 80 3.66 12.46 16.38
CA ARG A 80 3.23 13.81 16.81
C ARG A 80 4.29 14.91 16.60
N ILE A 81 5.08 14.79 15.55
CA ILE A 81 6.09 15.79 15.17
C ILE A 81 5.41 16.91 14.37
N ALA A 82 5.56 18.14 14.83
CA ALA A 82 5.07 19.32 14.12
C ALA A 82 5.96 19.65 12.91
N SER A 83 5.34 19.96 11.78
CA SER A 83 6.02 20.50 10.60
C SER A 83 5.31 21.74 10.10
N ARG A 84 6.10 22.69 9.59
CA ARG A 84 5.61 23.90 8.90
C ARG A 84 5.41 23.69 7.40
N HIS A 85 5.96 22.60 6.85
CA HIS A 85 5.83 22.28 5.43
C HIS A 85 4.53 21.54 5.24
N MET A 86 3.72 22.04 4.31
CA MET A 86 2.48 21.41 3.87
C MET A 86 2.67 20.95 2.43
N SER A 87 2.30 19.70 2.15
CA SER A 87 2.20 19.16 0.81
C SER A 87 0.75 19.00 0.40
N ASP A 88 0.47 19.17 -0.89
CA ASP A 88 -0.82 18.79 -1.48
C ASP A 88 -0.88 17.29 -1.83
N GLU A 89 0.26 16.60 -1.74
CA GLU A 89 0.34 15.15 -2.00
C GLU A 89 -0.37 14.33 -0.91
N PRO A 90 -0.89 13.14 -1.25
CA PRO A 90 -1.40 12.21 -0.26
C PRO A 90 -0.34 11.86 0.78
N GLU A 91 -0.75 11.87 2.03
CA GLU A 91 0.06 11.44 3.15
C GLU A 91 0.19 9.91 3.14
N LEU A 92 -0.90 9.23 2.75
CA LEU A 92 -0.94 7.78 2.62
C LEU A 92 -1.86 7.38 1.48
N ILE A 93 -1.42 6.40 0.69
CA ILE A 93 -2.24 5.68 -0.28
C ILE A 93 -2.07 4.19 0.02
N ALA A 94 -3.17 3.48 0.18
CA ALA A 94 -3.20 2.03 0.32
C ALA A 94 -4.19 1.43 -0.68
N MET A 95 -3.82 0.32 -1.29
CA MET A 95 -4.57 -0.37 -2.32
C MET A 95 -4.66 -1.84 -1.95
N LEU A 96 -5.87 -2.38 -1.87
CA LEU A 96 -6.09 -3.81 -1.74
C LEU A 96 -5.92 -4.47 -3.11
N CYS A 97 -4.92 -5.34 -3.22
CA CYS A 97 -4.54 -6.03 -4.44
C CYS A 97 -4.81 -7.53 -4.25
N ASP A 98 -5.92 -8.01 -4.83
CA ASP A 98 -6.25 -9.44 -4.85
C ASP A 98 -5.90 -10.07 -6.21
N ASP A 99 -6.16 -9.35 -7.32
CA ASP A 99 -5.76 -9.76 -8.66
C ASP A 99 -4.46 -9.05 -9.09
N PHE A 100 -3.39 -9.81 -9.26
CA PHE A 100 -2.08 -9.28 -9.62
C PHE A 100 -1.28 -10.24 -10.50
N PHE A 101 -0.28 -9.69 -11.18
CA PHE A 101 0.76 -10.45 -11.86
C PHE A 101 2.00 -10.53 -10.99
N ALA A 102 2.58 -11.72 -10.84
CA ALA A 102 3.79 -11.98 -10.07
C ALA A 102 4.90 -12.48 -10.99
N PHE A 103 5.83 -11.60 -11.33
CA PHE A 103 6.92 -11.93 -12.24
C PHE A 103 8.05 -12.61 -11.46
N ASP A 104 8.33 -13.87 -11.76
CA ASP A 104 9.47 -14.62 -11.24
C ASP A 104 10.65 -14.48 -12.22
N ARG A 105 11.61 -13.61 -11.89
CA ARG A 105 12.77 -13.35 -12.76
C ARG A 105 13.74 -14.52 -12.81
N LEU A 106 13.79 -15.34 -11.76
CA LEU A 106 14.68 -16.50 -11.68
C LEU A 106 14.18 -17.61 -12.60
N GLU A 107 12.90 -17.96 -12.48
CA GLU A 107 12.26 -19.03 -13.26
C GLU A 107 11.71 -18.53 -14.62
N LYS A 108 11.78 -17.21 -14.88
CA LYS A 108 11.30 -16.54 -16.11
C LYS A 108 9.84 -16.85 -16.43
N ARG A 109 8.97 -16.74 -15.43
CA ARG A 109 7.53 -16.99 -15.54
C ARG A 109 6.69 -15.86 -14.94
N LEU A 110 5.44 -15.82 -15.38
CA LEU A 110 4.36 -14.95 -14.89
C LEU A 110 3.51 -15.68 -13.85
#